data_AF-A0A7S8IFY2-F1
#
_entry.id   AF-A0A7S8IFY2-F1
#
_cell.length_a   1.000
_cell.length_b   1.000
_cell.length_c   1.000
_cell.angle_alpha   90.00
_cell.angle_beta   90.00
_cell.angle_gamma   90.00
#
_symmetry.space_group_name_H-M   'P 1'
#
loop_
_entity.id
_entity.type
_entity.pdbx_description
1 polymer ?
#
loop_
_entity_poly.entity_id
_entity_poly.type
_entity_poly.pdbx_seq_one_letter_code
_entity_poly.pdbx_strand_id
1 'polypeptide(L)' 'MNRSVMRAFFQGGVFLTVVAGLLILVSPRESAEFVVSVCTFGIGLTLMALVIGVNRMLR' A
#
# COMPACT_ATOMS: atom_id res chain seq x y z
N MET A 1 -12.61 -13.64 -10.33
CA MET A 1 -11.42 -12.77 -10.35
C MET A 1 -10.19 -13.61 -10.61
N ASN A 2 -9.33 -13.26 -11.58
CA ASN A 2 -8.15 -14.07 -11.90
C ASN A 2 -7.12 -13.98 -10.75
N ARG A 3 -6.58 -15.12 -10.28
CA ARG A 3 -5.63 -15.16 -9.15
C ARG A 3 -4.38 -14.34 -9.41
N SER A 4 -3.96 -14.23 -10.67
CA SER A 4 -2.83 -13.40 -11.09
C SER A 4 -3.04 -11.92 -10.79
N VAL A 5 -4.26 -11.41 -11.00
CA VAL A 5 -4.60 -10.01 -10.79
C VAL A 5 -4.57 -9.66 -9.30
N MET A 6 -5.15 -10.49 -8.43
CA MET A 6 -5.08 -10.27 -6.97
C MET A 6 -3.63 -10.30 -6.44
N ARG A 7 -2.79 -11.18 -6.99
CA ARG A 7 -1.37 -11.26 -6.61
C ARG A 7 -0.61 -10.00 -7.03
N ALA A 8 -0.87 -9.48 -8.24
CA ALA A 8 -0.27 -8.23 -8.72
C ALA A 8 -0.68 -7.04 -7.86
N PHE A 9 -1.98 -6.92 -7.52
CA PHE A 9 -2.46 -5.86 -6.62
C PHE A 9 -1.84 -5.96 -5.23
N PHE A 10 -1.74 -7.16 -4.67
CA PHE A 10 -1.08 -7.35 -3.38
C PHE A 10 0.40 -6.95 -3.42
N GLN A 11 1.14 -7.39 -4.43
CA GLN A 11 2.55 -7.03 -4.60
C GLN A 11 2.75 -5.52 -4.82
N GLY A 12 1.87 -4.88 -5.60
CA GLY A 12 1.88 -3.43 -5.77
C GLY A 12 1.59 -2.69 -4.47
N GLY A 13 0.60 -3.15 -3.69
CA GLY A 13 0.29 -2.61 -2.37
C GLY A 13 1.47 -2.74 -1.39
N VAL A 14 2.14 -3.88 -1.37
CA VAL A 14 3.36 -4.10 -0.57
C VAL A 14 4.46 -3.13 -0.99
N PHE A 15 4.74 -3.02 -2.29
CA PHE A 15 5.77 -2.12 -2.81
C PHE A 15 5.51 -0.67 -2.43
N LEU A 16 4.30 -0.16 -2.67
CA LEU A 16 3.91 1.20 -2.31
C LEU A 16 4.06 1.45 -0.81
N THR A 17 3.65 0.49 0.03
CA THR A 17 3.73 0.62 1.49
C THR A 17 5.18 0.64 1.97
N VAL A 18 6.04 -0.23 1.43
CA VAL A 18 7.45 -0.28 1.83
C VAL A 18 8.18 1.00 1.41
N VAL A 19 8.02 1.43 0.15
CA VAL A 19 8.68 2.64 -0.36
C VAL A 19 8.18 3.89 0.36
N ALA A 20 6.86 4.03 0.52
CA ALA A 20 6.30 5.15 1.26
C ALA A 20 6.73 5.14 2.73
N GLY A 21 6.82 3.98 3.36
CA GLY A 21 7.35 3.82 4.72
C GLY A 21 8.79 4.28 4.85
N LEU A 22 9.65 3.94 3.88
CA LEU A 22 11.03 4.43 3.83
C LEU A 22 11.08 5.95 3.63
N LEU A 23 10.25 6.50 2.75
CA LEU A 23 10.18 7.95 2.54
C LEU A 23 9.71 8.70 3.79
N ILE A 24 8.75 8.16 4.55
CA ILE A 24 8.33 8.74 5.83
C ILE A 24 9.50 8.83 6.83
N LEU A 25 10.42 7.86 6.81
CA LEU A 25 11.57 7.85 7.72
C LEU A 25 12.69 8.82 7.30
N VAL A 26 12.79 9.13 6.00
CA VAL A 26 13.88 9.94 5.44
C VAL A 26 13.44 11.38 5.18
N SER A 27 12.18 11.62 4.82
CA SER A 27 11.67 12.94 4.43
C SER A 27 11.48 13.85 5.66
N PRO A 28 11.83 15.15 5.54
CA PRO A 28 11.57 16.14 6.60
C PRO A 28 10.06 16.26 6.88
N ARG A 29 9.66 16.27 8.15
CA ARG A 29 8.23 16.28 8.54
C ARG A 29 7.45 17.51 8.05
N GLU A 30 8.13 18.63 7.84
CA GLU A 30 7.53 19.89 7.39
C GLU A 30 7.42 19.98 5.85
N SER A 31 7.83 18.94 5.12
CA SER A 31 7.76 18.93 3.66
C SER A 31 6.44 18.36 3.14
N ALA A 32 6.01 18.82 1.97
CA ALA A 32 4.86 18.25 1.26
C ALA A 32 5.08 16.76 0.92
N GLU A 33 6.33 16.36 0.70
CA GLU A 33 6.70 14.98 0.39
C GLU A 33 6.39 14.02 1.55
N PHE A 34 6.56 14.48 2.79
CA PHE A 34 6.19 13.68 3.97
C PHE A 34 4.70 13.39 4.00
N VAL A 35 3.86 14.40 3.75
CA VAL A 35 2.39 14.24 3.71
C VAL A 35 1.97 13.27 2.60
N VAL A 36 2.55 13.41 1.40
CA VAL A 36 2.27 12.51 0.27
C VAL A 36 2.70 11.08 0.59
N SER A 37 3.84 10.90 1.25
CA SER A 37 4.34 9.59 1.66
C SER A 37 3.43 8.94 2.70
N VAL A 38 2.95 9.68 3.71
CA VAL A 38 1.96 9.18 4.68
C VAL A 38 0.65 8.77 4.01
N CYS A 39 0.12 9.59 3.10
CA CYS A 39 -1.09 9.25 2.35
C CYS A 39 -0.89 8.00 1.49
N THR A 40 0.23 7.90 0.79
CA THR A 40 0.57 6.75 -0.07
C THR A 40 0.72 5.47 0.75
N PHE A 41 1.33 5.56 1.93
CA PHE A 41 1.42 4.45 2.87
C PHE A 41 0.03 3.96 3.30
N GLY A 42 -0.88 4.89 3.64
CA GLY A 42 -2.26 4.56 3.99
C GLY A 42 -3.04 3.89 2.84
N ILE A 43 -2.84 4.35 1.60
CA ILE A 43 -3.45 3.73 0.41
C ILE A 43 -2.93 2.31 0.21
N GLY A 44 -1.61 2.10 0.34
CA GLY A 44 -0.99 0.79 0.22
C GLY A 44 -1.55 -0.21 1.25
N LEU A 45 -1.68 0.21 2.51
CA LEU A 45 -2.31 -0.60 3.57
C LEU A 45 -3.76 -0.93 3.26
N THR A 46 -4.54 0.06 2.82
CA THR A 46 -5.96 -0.13 2.49
C THR A 46 -6.14 -1.11 1.33
N LEU A 47 -5.28 -1.02 0.31
CA LEU A 47 -5.31 -1.89 -0.85
C LEU A 47 -4.97 -3.34 -0.47
N MET A 48 -3.97 -3.55 0.39
CA MET A 48 -3.66 -4.88 0.92
C MET A 48 -4.80 -5.45 1.77
N ALA A 49 -5.40 -4.64 2.66
CA ALA A 49 -6.52 -5.05 3.49
C ALA A 49 -7.74 -5.46 2.63
N LEU A 50 -8.04 -4.71 1.57
CA LEU A 50 -9.07 -5.05 0.59
C LEU A 50 -8.79 -6.37 -0.11
N VAL A 51 -7.56 -6.59 -0.60
CA VAL A 51 -7.20 -7.85 -1.26
C VAL A 51 -7.35 -9.04 -0.31
N ILE A 52 -6.93 -8.89 0.95
CA ILE A 52 -7.09 -9.93 1.97
C ILE A 52 -8.57 -10.19 2.27
N GLY A 53 -9.38 -9.13 2.43
CA GLY A 53 -10.81 -9.23 2.70
C GLY A 53 -11.57 -9.92 1.57
N VAL A 54 -11.30 -9.52 0.32
CA VAL A 54 -11.89 -10.14 -0.87
C VAL A 54 -11.45 -11.60 -1.00
N ASN A 55 -10.18 -11.91 -0.74
CA ASN A 55 -9.68 -13.30 -0.77
C ASN A 55 -10.34 -14.18 0.30
N ARG A 56 -10.69 -13.61 1.46
CA ARG A 56 -11.45 -14.32 2.50
C ARG A 56 -12.91 -14.52 2.13
N MET A 57 -13.56 -13.54 1.48
CA MET A 57 -14.95 -13.67 1.04
C MET A 57 -15.13 -14.65 -0.14
N LEU A 58 -14.11 -14.82 -0.97
CA LEU A 58 -14.11 -15.73 -2.12
C LEU A 58 -13.74 -17.18 -1.78
N ARG A 59 -13.30 -17.44 -0.55
CA ARG A 59 -13.04 -18.78 -0.01
C ARG A 59 -14.26 -19.29 0.73
#